data_AF-A0A5E6R9X1-F1
#
_entry.id   AF-A0A5E6R9X1-F1
#
_cell.length_a   1.000
_cell.length_b   1.000
_cell.length_c   1.000
_cell.angle_alpha   90.00
_cell.angle_beta   90.00
_cell.angle_gamma   90.00
#
_symmetry.space_group_name_H-M   'P 1'
#
loop_
_entity.id
_entity.type
_entity.pdbx_description
1 polymer ?
#
loop_
_entity_poly.entity_id
_entity_poly.type
_entity_poly.pdbx_seq_one_letter_code
_entity_poly.pdbx_strand_id
1 'polypeptide(L)'
;MIHYSTRDEIKACRTLALERNRQMFEEAQALSRHAFELLEGGDLDREVFDCYQSLRRKADLKFEEAIEHLRVINEDFPPIPMSVRLSSQLEVSA
;
A
#
# COMPACT_ATOMS: atom_id res chain seq x y z
N MET A 1 -5.69 27.72 13.70
CA MET A 1 -5.11 27.27 14.98
C MET A 1 -4.53 25.90 14.71
N ILE A 2 -3.21 25.79 14.54
CA ILE A 2 -2.56 24.53 14.18
C ILE A 2 -2.42 23.72 15.47
N HIS A 3 -3.24 22.69 15.65
CA HIS A 3 -3.07 21.73 16.73
C HIS A 3 -1.79 20.95 16.44
N TYR A 4 -0.75 21.19 17.24
CA TYR A 4 0.40 20.31 17.27
C TYR A 4 -0.05 19.02 17.94
N SER A 5 -0.52 18.06 17.14
CA SER A 5 -0.70 16.70 17.60
C SER A 5 0.62 16.18 18.19
N THR A 6 0.53 15.47 19.31
CA THR A 6 1.71 14.88 19.92
C THR A 6 2.39 13.93 18.93
N ARG A 7 3.72 13.75 19.05
CA ARG A 7 4.48 12.84 18.15
C ARG A 7 3.85 11.45 18.06
N ASP A 8 3.22 10.98 19.14
CA ASP A 8 2.58 9.68 19.20
C ASP A 8 1.20 9.65 18.54
N GLU A 9 0.45 10.76 18.56
CA GLU A 9 -0.76 10.92 17.73
C GLU A 9 -0.43 10.87 16.23
N ILE A 10 0.62 11.58 15.79
CA ILE A 10 1.05 11.57 14.37
C ILE A 10 1.45 10.15 13.95
N LYS A 11 2.15 9.40 14.81
CA LYS A 11 2.45 7.98 14.56
C LYS A 11 1.19 7.14 14.48
N ALA A 12 0.27 7.30 15.42
CA ALA A 12 -0.97 6.53 15.46
C ALA A 12 -1.83 6.78 14.21
N CYS A 13 -1.96 8.03 13.78
CA CYS A 13 -2.65 8.40 12.54
C CYS A 13 -1.98 7.77 11.31
N ARG A 14 -0.64 7.84 11.22
CA ARG A 14 0.10 7.21 10.11
C ARG A 14 -0.08 5.69 10.09
N THR A 15 0.01 5.03 11.24
CA THR A 15 -0.20 3.57 11.34
C THR A 15 -1.59 3.18 10.86
N LEU A 16 -2.63 3.86 11.34
CA LEU A 16 -4.01 3.59 10.92
C LEU A 16 -4.20 3.82 9.41
N ALA A 17 -3.63 4.89 8.86
CA ALA A 17 -3.74 5.17 7.44
C ALA A 17 -3.02 4.11 6.59
N LEU A 18 -1.85 3.63 7.04
CA LEU A 18 -1.13 2.54 6.38
C LEU A 18 -1.86 1.19 6.48
N GLU A 19 -2.53 0.90 7.60
CA GLU A 19 -3.37 -0.29 7.72
C GLU A 19 -4.52 -0.27 6.70
N ARG A 20 -5.15 0.90 6.52
CA ARG A 20 -6.19 1.09 5.48
C ARG A 20 -5.62 0.95 4.09
N ASN A 21 -4.42 1.48 3.84
CA ASN A 21 -3.73 1.27 2.57
C ASN A 21 -3.47 -0.21 2.30
N ARG A 22 -3.03 -0.97 3.30
CA ARG A 22 -2.82 -2.42 3.19
C ARG A 22 -4.11 -3.15 2.82
N GLN A 23 -5.23 -2.81 3.45
CA GLN A 23 -6.53 -3.40 3.12
C GLN A 23 -6.92 -3.14 1.66
N MET A 24 -6.70 -1.94 1.13
CA MET A 24 -6.95 -1.63 -0.28
C MET A 24 -6.09 -2.48 -1.23
N PHE A 25 -4.81 -2.68 -0.90
CA PHE A 25 -3.93 -3.57 -1.66
C PHE A 25 -4.39 -5.04 -1.59
N GLU A 26 -4.85 -5.51 -0.44
CA GLU A 26 -5.40 -6.86 -0.27
C GLU A 26 -6.66 -7.07 -1.13
N GLU A 27 -7.56 -6.08 -1.20
CA GLU A 27 -8.74 -6.10 -2.07
C GLU A 27 -8.37 -6.15 -3.56
N ALA A 28 -7.43 -5.29 -3.98
CA ALA A 28 -6.93 -5.27 -5.35
C ALA A 28 -6.29 -6.62 -5.74
N GLN A 29 -5.52 -7.20 -4.82
CA GLN A 29 -4.88 -8.49 -5.02
C GLN A 29 -5.91 -9.63 -5.09
N ALA A 30 -6.98 -9.59 -4.28
CA ALA A 30 -8.05 -10.57 -4.33
C ALA A 30 -8.75 -10.57 -5.70
N LEU A 31 -9.04 -9.38 -6.24
CA LEU A 31 -9.59 -9.25 -7.60
C LEU A 31 -8.65 -9.82 -8.66
N SER A 32 -7.34 -9.56 -8.53
CA SER A 32 -6.35 -10.13 -9.45
C SER A 32 -6.29 -11.65 -9.35
N ARG A 33 -6.35 -12.23 -8.14
CA ARG A 33 -6.35 -13.69 -7.95
C ARG A 33 -7.59 -14.32 -8.59
N HIS A 34 -8.76 -13.76 -8.34
CA HIS A 34 -10.01 -14.22 -8.97
C HIS A 34 -9.96 -14.14 -10.50
N ALA A 35 -9.37 -13.08 -11.06
CA ALA A 35 -9.17 -12.99 -12.50
C ALA A 35 -8.30 -14.16 -13.00
N PHE A 36 -7.21 -14.49 -12.32
CA PHE A 36 -6.35 -15.62 -12.72
C PHE A 36 -7.02 -16.99 -12.55
N GLU A 37 -7.79 -17.20 -11.49
CA GLU A 37 -8.57 -18.43 -11.28
C GLU A 37 -9.53 -18.70 -12.45
N LEU A 38 -10.12 -17.67 -13.06
CA LEU A 38 -10.94 -17.81 -14.27
C LEU A 38 -10.14 -18.33 -15.48
N LEU A 39 -8.86 -18.01 -15.59
CA LEU A 39 -8.01 -18.48 -16.69
C LEU A 39 -7.53 -19.93 -16.47
N GLU A 40 -7.42 -20.38 -15.23
CA GLU A 40 -6.97 -21.75 -14.89
C GLU A 40 -8.05 -22.82 -15.09
N GLY A 41 -9.33 -22.43 -15.21
CA GLY A 41 -10.49 -23.31 -15.34
C GLY A 41 -10.58 -24.16 -16.62
N GLY A 42 -9.66 -23.98 -17.58
CA GLY A 42 -9.45 -24.88 -18.71
C GLY A 42 -10.34 -24.65 -19.93
N ASP A 43 -11.56 -24.10 -19.78
CA ASP A 43 -12.44 -23.75 -20.91
C ASP A 43 -12.53 -22.22 -21.06
N LEU A 44 -11.59 -21.67 -21.81
CA LEU A 44 -11.50 -20.25 -22.11
C LEU A 44 -12.43 -19.92 -23.29
N ASP A 45 -13.69 -19.65 -22.97
CA ASP A 45 -14.61 -19.04 -23.92
C ASP A 45 -14.49 -17.50 -23.92
N ARG A 46 -15.20 -16.85 -24.86
CA ARG A 46 -15.20 -15.38 -24.97
C ARG A 46 -15.77 -14.71 -23.72
N GLU A 47 -16.77 -15.31 -23.07
CA GLU A 47 -17.43 -14.72 -21.90
C GLU A 47 -16.51 -14.77 -20.67
N VAL A 48 -15.78 -15.87 -20.48
CA VAL A 48 -14.74 -16.03 -19.45
C VAL A 48 -13.62 -15.01 -19.68
N PHE A 49 -13.19 -14.80 -20.93
CA PHE A 49 -12.18 -13.81 -21.25
C PHE A 49 -12.64 -12.36 -21.00
N ASP A 50 -13.90 -12.04 -21.30
CA ASP A 50 -14.48 -10.74 -21.02
C ASP A 50 -14.61 -10.50 -19.50
N CYS A 51 -14.99 -11.52 -18.74
CA CYS A 51 -15.03 -11.48 -17.27
C CYS A 51 -13.63 -11.28 -16.66
N TYR A 52 -12.63 -12.01 -17.17
CA TYR A 52 -11.24 -11.83 -16.81
C TYR A 52 -10.78 -10.38 -17.02
N GLN A 53 -11.00 -9.83 -18.22
CA GLN A 53 -10.62 -8.44 -18.52
C GLN A 53 -11.30 -7.43 -17.60
N SER A 54 -12.58 -7.63 -17.31
CA SER A 54 -13.34 -6.77 -16.39
C SER A 54 -12.74 -6.79 -14.98
N LEU A 55 -12.48 -7.99 -14.43
CA LEU A 55 -11.86 -8.14 -13.11
C LEU A 55 -10.45 -7.56 -13.09
N ARG A 56 -9.68 -7.73 -14.16
CA ARG A 56 -8.33 -7.19 -14.25
C ARG A 56 -8.32 -5.67 -14.23
N ARG A 57 -9.17 -5.03 -15.05
CA ARG A 57 -9.32 -3.56 -15.04
C ARG A 57 -9.76 -3.05 -13.68
N LYS A 58 -10.67 -3.78 -13.01
CA LYS A 58 -11.12 -3.42 -11.66
C LYS A 58 -9.99 -3.54 -10.63
N ALA A 59 -9.16 -4.58 -10.72
CA ALA A 59 -7.98 -4.74 -9.87
C ALA A 59 -6.98 -3.60 -10.10
N ASP A 60 -6.70 -3.27 -11.36
CA ASP A 60 -5.76 -2.20 -11.73
C ASP A 60 -6.22 -0.83 -11.18
N LEU A 61 -7.50 -0.49 -11.32
CA LEU A 61 -8.07 0.73 -10.71
C LEU A 61 -7.92 0.73 -9.19
N LYS A 62 -8.14 -0.41 -8.53
CA LYS A 62 -7.98 -0.53 -7.06
C LYS A 62 -6.51 -0.37 -6.63
N PHE A 63 -5.57 -0.86 -7.43
CA PHE A 63 -4.15 -0.61 -7.19
C PHE A 63 -3.80 0.87 -7.35
N GLU A 64 -4.32 1.55 -8.38
CA GLU A 64 -4.11 2.99 -8.56
C GLU A 64 -4.65 3.79 -7.38
N GLU A 65 -5.87 3.49 -6.90
CA GLU A 65 -6.45 4.09 -5.70
C GLU A 65 -5.55 3.87 -4.47
N ALA A 66 -5.04 2.66 -4.27
CA ALA A 66 -4.16 2.35 -3.14
C ALA A 66 -2.80 3.07 -3.26
N ILE A 67 -2.24 3.19 -4.45
CA ILE A 67 -0.99 3.92 -4.68
C ILE A 67 -1.18 5.41 -4.37
N GLU A 68 -2.26 6.01 -4.86
CA GLU A 68 -2.56 7.42 -4.59
C GLU A 68 -2.81 7.66 -3.10
N HIS A 69 -3.54 6.75 -2.42
CA HIS A 69 -3.73 6.83 -0.97
C HIS A 69 -2.39 6.77 -0.21
N LEU A 70 -1.47 5.90 -0.63
CA LEU A 70 -0.13 5.83 -0.03
C LEU A 70 0.68 7.11 -0.26
N ARG A 71 0.53 7.71 -1.45
CA ARG A 71 1.16 8.99 -1.77
C ARG A 71 0.68 10.09 -0.82
N VAL A 72 -0.63 10.25 -0.67
CA VAL A 72 -1.23 11.23 0.25
C VAL A 72 -0.77 11.00 1.69
N ILE A 73 -0.71 9.74 2.16
CA ILE A 73 -0.16 9.42 3.50
C ILE A 73 1.29 9.91 3.66
N ASN A 74 2.12 9.77 2.63
CA ASN A 74 3.51 10.19 2.68
C ASN A 74 3.68 11.71 2.61
N GLU A 75 2.73 12.42 2.03
CA GLU A 75 2.67 13.89 1.99
C GLU A 75 2.16 14.45 3.33
N ASP A 76 1.05 13.93 3.88
CA ASP A 76 0.40 14.46 5.08
C ASP A 76 1.05 14.00 6.40
N PHE A 77 1.60 12.78 6.42
CA PHE A 77 2.18 12.17 7.61
C PHE A 77 3.59 11.64 7.34
N PRO A 78 4.55 12.46 6.91
CA PRO A 78 5.84 11.98 6.42
C PRO A 78 6.51 11.01 7.41
N PRO A 79 7.24 10.00 6.91
CA PRO A 79 7.95 9.06 7.77
C PRO A 79 8.86 9.84 8.71
N ILE A 80 8.68 9.64 10.02
CA ILE A 80 9.52 10.28 11.03
C ILE A 80 10.94 9.77 10.76
N PRO A 81 11.90 10.64 10.41
CA PRO A 81 13.27 10.21 10.21
C PRO A 81 13.73 9.54 11.50
N MET A 82 14.03 8.24 11.43
CA MET A 82 14.83 7.60 12.44
C MET A 82 16.10 8.42 12.51
N SER A 83 16.36 9.10 13.63
CA SER A 83 17.63 9.76 13.84
C SER A 83 18.68 8.66 13.71
N VAL A 84 19.35 8.61 12.58
CA VAL A 84 20.46 7.70 12.35
C VAL A 84 21.53 8.16 13.33
N ARG A 85 21.58 7.53 14.52
CA ARG A 85 22.73 7.63 15.42
C ARG A 85 23.87 6.82 14.79
N LEU A 86 24.44 7.34 13.72
CA LEU A 86 25.77 6.94 13.23
C LEU A 86 26.77 7.98 13.75
N SER A 87 27.12 7.85 15.02
CA SER A 87 28.29 8.52 15.57
C SER A 87 28.63 7.88 16.90
N SER A 88 29.90 7.48 17.02
CA SER A 88 30.63 7.01 18.20
C SER A 88 30.68 5.50 18.49
N GLN A 89 31.19 4.70 17.56
CA GLN A 89 32.02 3.52 17.88
C GLN A 89 33.11 3.35 16.82
N LEU A 90 34.02 4.32 16.70
CA LEU A 90 35.29 4.19 16.00
C LEU A 90 36.28 5.15 16.68
N GLU A 91 36.43 5.02 18.00
CA GLU A 91 37.59 5.59 18.68
C GLU A 91 38.71 4.54 18.68
N VAL A 92 39.72 4.84 17.86
CA VAL A 92 41.16 4.69 18.13
C VAL A 92 41.64 3.33 18.63
N SER A 93 42.14 2.53 17.70
CA SER A 93 43.30 1.66 17.93
C SER A 93 44.38 2.06 16.93
N ALA A 94 45.28 2.94 17.36
CA ALA A 94 46.57 3.20 16.73
C ALA A 94 47.65 3.01 17.80
#